data_AF-A0A417PTL9-F1
#
_entry.id   AF-A0A417PTL9-F1
#
_cell.length_a   1.000
_cell.length_b   1.000
_cell.length_c   1.000
_cell.angle_alpha   90.00
_cell.angle_beta   90.00
_cell.angle_gamma   90.00
#
_symmetry.space_group_name_H-M   'P 1'
#
loop_
_entity.id
_entity.type
_entity.pdbx_description
1 polymer ?
#
loop_
_entity_poly.entity_id
_entity_poly.type
_entity_poly.pdbx_seq_one_letter_code
_entity_poly.pdbx_strand_id
1 'polypeptide(L)' 'MNRIYKMNRKEYQGLLQVASEQVPFGIYAVEKKDYAELRNDRCSSATQLKTLTRGFKAQGFKVLANKGAKQ' A
#
# COMPACT_ATOMS: atom_id res chain seq x y z
N MET A 1 14.72 13.84 -0.03
CA MET A 1 15.05 13.38 1.34
C MET A 1 14.38 12.03 1.55
N ASN A 2 15.12 10.93 1.54
CA ASN A 2 14.58 9.60 1.81
C ASN A 2 14.76 9.31 3.31
N ARG A 3 13.69 9.44 4.10
CA ARG A 3 13.70 9.12 5.52
C ARG A 3 13.36 7.65 5.68
N ILE A 4 14.36 6.82 5.98
CA ILE A 4 14.17 5.41 6.34
C ILE A 4 13.95 5.36 7.84
N TYR A 5 12.72 5.06 8.25
CA TYR A 5 12.36 4.89 9.65
C TYR A 5 12.51 3.42 10.03
N LYS A 6 13.23 3.15 11.14
CA LYS A 6 13.20 1.84 11.79
C LYS A 6 12.07 1.87 12.80
N MET A 7 11.17 0.90 12.71
CA MET A 7 10.02 0.78 13.62
C MET A 7 9.84 -0.68 14.03
N ASN A 8 9.23 -0.89 15.18
CA ASN A 8 8.83 -2.24 15.57
C ASN A 8 7.60 -2.70 14.76
N ARG A 9 7.33 -4.00 14.76
CA ARG A 9 6.22 -4.59 13.99
C ARG A 9 4.84 -4.06 14.39
N LYS A 10 4.62 -3.69 15.66
CA LYS A 10 3.35 -3.14 16.15
C LYS A 10 3.12 -1.71 15.66
N GLU A 11 4.16 -0.87 15.70
CA GLU A 11 4.11 0.49 15.16
C GLU A 11 3.82 0.49 13.66
N TYR A 12 4.48 -0.41 12.94
CA TYR A 12 4.23 -0.61 11.52
C TYR A 12 2.78 -1.02 11.23
N GLN A 13 2.21 -1.94 12.01
CA GLN A 13 0.81 -2.34 11.88
C GLN A 13 -0.14 -1.17 12.14
N GLY A 14 0.12 -0.34 13.15
CA GLY A 14 -0.67 0.86 13.41
C GLY A 14 -0.63 1.85 12.23
N LEU A 15 0.55 2.07 11.65
CA LEU A 15 0.69 2.92 10.46
C LEU A 15 0.01 2.36 9.22
N LEU A 16 0.06 1.04 9.01
CA LEU A 16 -0.66 0.40 7.92
C LEU A 16 -2.17 0.60 8.04
N GLN A 17 -2.71 0.52 9.26
CA GLN A 17 -4.13 0.79 9.49
C GLN A 17 -4.49 2.22 9.11
N VAL A 18 -3.71 3.21 9.59
CA VAL A 18 -3.93 4.62 9.24
C VAL A 18 -3.81 4.84 7.72
N ALA A 19 -2.82 4.25 7.07
CA ALA A 19 -2.65 4.36 5.62
C ALA A 19 -3.84 3.75 4.86
N SER A 20 -4.34 2.61 5.32
CA SER A 20 -5.53 1.96 4.74
C SER A 20 -6.78 2.85 4.88
N GLU A 21 -7.00 3.46 6.04
CA GLU A 21 -8.13 4.37 6.27
C GLU A 21 -8.10 5.60 5.33
N GLN A 22 -6.89 6.10 5.00
CA GLN A 22 -6.71 7.26 4.11
C GLN A 22 -6.93 6.95 2.62
N VAL A 23 -6.89 5.67 2.24
CA VAL A 23 -7.02 5.18 0.86
C VAL A 23 -8.26 4.28 0.77
N PRO A 24 -9.46 4.85 0.62
CA PRO A 24 -10.69 4.05 0.56
C PRO A 24 -10.71 3.08 -0.64
N PHE A 25 -10.08 3.47 -1.75
CA PHE A 25 -9.89 2.62 -2.93
C PHE A 25 -8.54 2.91 -3.58
N GLY A 26 -7.64 1.93 -3.60
CA GLY A 26 -6.26 2.15 -4.05
C GLY A 26 -5.21 1.38 -3.27
N ILE A 27 -3.93 1.71 -3.49
CA ILE A 27 -2.78 1.06 -2.84
C ILE A 27 -2.30 1.96 -1.69
N TYR A 28 -2.25 1.39 -0.48
CA TYR A 28 -1.83 2.12 0.72
C TYR A 28 -0.44 1.72 1.21
N ALA A 29 0.08 0.57 0.78
CA ALA A 29 1.45 0.18 1.06
C ALA A 29 1.99 -0.86 0.07
N VAL A 30 3.30 -0.90 -0.08
CA VAL A 30 4.02 -1.97 -0.77
C VAL A 30 5.18 -2.46 0.08
N GLU A 31 5.37 -3.77 0.15
CA GLU A 31 6.40 -4.41 0.99
C GLU A 31 7.37 -5.17 0.09
N LYS A 32 8.67 -5.11 0.41
CA LYS A 32 9.68 -5.92 -0.27
C LYS A 32 10.80 -6.27 0.70
N LYS A 33 10.95 -7.57 0.96
CA LYS A 33 11.94 -8.12 1.90
C LYS A 33 11.83 -7.43 3.27
N ASP A 34 12.78 -6.56 3.58
CA ASP A 34 12.99 -5.97 4.90
C ASP A 34 12.51 -4.52 4.99
N TYR A 35 11.87 -4.00 3.94
CA TYR A 35 11.33 -2.65 3.94
C TYR A 35 9.90 -2.59 3.41
N ALA A 36 9.19 -1.58 3.88
CA ALA A 36 7.85 -1.24 3.43
C ALA A 36 7.80 0.23 3.06
N GLU A 37 7.08 0.53 1.99
CA GLU A 37 6.77 1.88 1.56
C GLU A 37 5.28 2.13 1.77
N LEU A 38 4.95 3.09 2.63
CA LEU A 38 3.58 3.60 2.76
C LEU A 38 3.28 4.49 1.56
N ARG A 39 2.11 4.29 0.96
CA ARG A 39 1.67 4.98 -0.26
C ARG A 39 0.26 5.54 -0.06
N ASN A 40 -0.12 6.52 -0.88
CA ASN A 40 -1.48 7.07 -0.91
C ASN A 40 -1.98 7.09 -2.37
N ASP A 41 -1.83 5.96 -3.05
CA ASP A 41 -2.20 5.84 -4.47
C ASP A 41 -3.70 5.56 -4.57
N ARG A 42 -4.50 6.62 -4.62
CA ARG A 42 -5.95 6.51 -4.85
C ARG A 42 -6.23 6.09 -6.28
N CYS A 43 -7.03 5.05 -6.44
CA CYS A 43 -7.50 4.58 -7.73
C CYS A 43 -8.91 5.09 -7.97
N SER A 44 -9.25 5.39 -9.23
CA SER A 44 -10.61 5.75 -9.64
C SER A 44 -11.35 4.57 -10.27
N SER A 45 -10.64 3.50 -10.66
CA SER A 45 -11.24 2.30 -11.25
C SER A 45 -10.56 0.99 -10.84
N ALA A 46 -11.30 -0.11 -10.94
CA ALA A 46 -10.76 -1.46 -10.70
C ALA A 46 -9.67 -1.83 -11.72
N THR A 47 -9.76 -1.33 -12.94
CA THR A 47 -8.73 -1.55 -13.98
C THR A 47 -7.43 -0.85 -13.59
N GLN A 48 -7.49 0.41 -13.14
CA GLN A 48 -6.31 1.14 -12.67
C GLN A 48 -5.66 0.42 -11.48
N LEU A 49 -6.45 -0.03 -10.50
CA LEU A 49 -5.94 -0.79 -9.36
C LEU A 49 -5.26 -2.09 -9.79
N LYS A 50 -5.84 -2.83 -10.75
CA LYS A 50 -5.24 -4.05 -11.29
C LYS A 50 -3.92 -3.76 -12.00
N THR A 51 -3.86 -2.71 -12.81
CA THR A 51 -2.63 -2.32 -13.54
C THR A 51 -1.52 -1.97 -12.56
N LEU A 52 -1.79 -1.12 -11.57
CA LEU A 52 -0.80 -0.75 -10.55
C LEU A 52 -0.34 -1.96 -9.74
N THR A 53 -1.29 -2.78 -9.27
CA THR A 53 -0.97 -4.00 -8.51
C THR A 53 -0.07 -4.94 -9.32
N ARG A 54 -0.35 -5.12 -10.62
CA ARG A 54 0.48 -5.96 -11.50
C ARG A 54 1.88 -5.37 -11.68
N GLY A 55 1.99 -4.06 -11.87
CA GLY A 55 3.28 -3.37 -11.98
C GLY A 55 4.17 -3.58 -10.76
N PHE A 56 3.63 -3.37 -9.56
CA PHE A 56 4.38 -3.58 -8.32
C PHE A 56 4.73 -5.07 -8.09
N LYS A 57 3.80 -5.99 -8.39
CA LYS A 57 4.09 -7.43 -8.29
C LYS A 57 5.18 -7.87 -9.25
N ALA A 58 5.22 -7.35 -10.47
CA ALA A 58 6.27 -7.63 -11.44
C ALA A 58 7.65 -7.16 -10.97
N GLN A 59 7.69 -6.10 -10.16
CA GLN A 59 8.91 -5.60 -9.51
C GLN A 59 9.28 -6.37 -8.22
N GLY A 60 8.49 -7.39 -7.84
CA GLY A 60 8.71 -8.23 -6.67
C GLY A 60 8.18 -7.66 -5.36
N PHE A 61 7.27 -6.69 -5.41
CA PHE A 61 6.62 -6.16 -4.20
C PHE A 61 5.36 -6.94 -3.85
N LYS A 62 5.13 -7.10 -2.55
CA LYS A 62 3.82 -7.46 -2.00
C LYS A 62 3.00 -6.19 -1.86
N VAL A 63 1.81 -6.20 -2.46
CA VAL A 63 0.95 -5.01 -2.58
C VAL A 63 -0.18 -5.09 -1.57
N LEU A 64 -0.35 -4.04 -0.78
CA LEU A 64 -1.43 -3.84 0.18
C LEU A 64 -2.38 -2.77 -0.37
N ALA A 65 -3.62 -3.17 -0.65
CA ALA A 65 -4.56 -2.33 -1.37
C ALA A 65 -6.00 -2.56 -0.94
N ASN A 66 -6.77 -1.49 -0.97
CA ASN A 66 -8.21 -1.49 -0.74
C ASN A 66 -8.93 -1.58 -2.07
N LYS A 67 -9.82 -2.57 -2.19
CA LYS A 67 -10.60 -2.83 -3.41
C LYS A 67 -11.91 -2.04 -3.47
N GLY A 68 -12.13 -1.13 -2.51
CA GLY A 68 -13.39 -0.43 -2.31
C GLY A 68 -14.39 -1.40 -1.71
N ALA A 69 -15.03 -1.01 -0.61
CA ALA A 69 -16.26 -1.68 -0.23
C ALA A 69 -17.24 -1.51 -1.38
N LYS A 70 -17.78 -2.61 -1.92
CA LYS A 70 -19.11 -2.52 -2.53
C LYS A 70 -20.01 -2.01 -1.41
N GLN A 71 -20.47 -0.76 -1.50
CA GLN A 71 -21.71 -0.38 -0.83
C GLN A 71 -22.84 -1.20 -1.47
#